data_AF-A0A9X2U9V8-F1
#
_entry.id   AF-A0A9X2U9V8-F1
#
_cell.length_a   1.000
_cell.length_b   1.000
_cell.length_c   1.000
_cell.angle_alpha   90.00
_cell.angle_beta   90.00
_cell.angle_gamma   90.00
#
_symmetry.space_group_name_H-M   'P 1'
#
loop_
_entity.id
_entity.type
_entity.pdbx_description
1 polymer ?
#
loop_
_entity_poly.entity_id
_entity_poly.type
_entity_poly.pdbx_seq_one_letter_code
_entity_poly.pdbx_strand_id
1 'polypeptide(L)'
;MESSGSEDRGKAWAERCPIGEESPARREAWRQGWEYRKERGPGTPKMEVAAEMAGRPDLVSEWLEGFGAADEHFTGPEAGPLTL
;
A
#
# COMPACT_ATOMS: atom_id res chain seq x y z
N MET A 1 21.40 -15.55 -8.24
CA MET A 1 19.95 -15.61 -8.51
C MET A 1 19.30 -14.68 -7.50
N GLU A 2 19.30 -13.38 -7.79
CA GLU A 2 18.82 -12.34 -6.87
C GLU A 2 17.79 -11.50 -7.63
N SER A 3 16.59 -12.05 -7.80
CA SER A 3 15.45 -11.27 -8.33
C SER A 3 14.11 -11.66 -7.71
N SER A 4 14.03 -12.73 -6.90
CA SER A 4 12.75 -13.17 -6.33
C SER A 4 12.23 -12.33 -5.15
N GLY A 5 13.05 -11.48 -4.51
CA GLY A 5 12.60 -10.67 -3.37
C GLY A 5 11.78 -9.42 -3.76
N SER A 6 11.99 -8.88 -4.96
CA SER A 6 11.31 -7.66 -5.43
C SER A 6 9.95 -7.95 -6.06
N GLU A 7 9.78 -9.13 -6.67
CA GLU A 7 8.53 -9.55 -7.29
C GLU A 7 7.49 -10.01 -6.25
N ASP A 8 7.92 -10.68 -5.18
CA ASP A 8 7.05 -11.10 -4.06
C ASP A 8 6.46 -9.89 -3.30
N ARG A 9 7.30 -8.89 -3.00
CA ARG A 9 6.84 -7.63 -2.37
C ARG A 9 5.91 -6.81 -3.26
N GLY A 10 6.01 -6.97 -4.59
CA GLY A 10 5.13 -6.33 -5.57
C GLY A 10 3.73 -6.96 -5.66
N LYS A 11 3.52 -8.12 -5.05
CA LYS A 11 2.22 -8.81 -4.99
C LYS A 11 1.66 -9.03 -3.59
N ALA A 12 2.45 -8.82 -2.54
CA ALA A 12 2.00 -8.91 -1.14
C ALA A 12 0.76 -8.05 -0.83
N TRP A 13 0.60 -6.94 -1.55
CA TRP A 13 -0.58 -6.08 -1.49
C TRP A 13 -1.85 -6.86 -1.88
N ALA A 14 -1.78 -7.75 -2.89
CA ALA A 14 -2.95 -8.43 -3.43
C ALA A 14 -3.56 -9.45 -2.46
N GLU A 15 -2.74 -10.07 -1.61
CA GLU A 15 -3.16 -11.00 -0.55
C GLU A 15 -3.73 -10.28 0.67
N ARG A 16 -3.32 -9.03 0.90
CA ARG A 16 -3.75 -8.18 2.02
C ARG A 16 -4.89 -7.25 1.68
N CYS A 17 -5.17 -7.04 0.39
CA CYS A 17 -6.25 -6.17 -0.05
C CYS A 17 -7.62 -6.78 0.29
N PRO A 18 -8.42 -6.15 1.17
CA PRO A 18 -9.74 -6.67 1.52
C PRO A 18 -10.78 -6.45 0.42
N ILE A 19 -10.45 -5.65 -0.61
CA ILE A 19 -11.36 -5.26 -1.68
C ILE A 19 -11.42 -6.37 -2.72
N GLY A 20 -12.58 -6.98 -2.90
CA GLY A 20 -12.81 -8.01 -3.92
C GLY A 20 -12.62 -7.51 -5.37
N GLU A 21 -12.51 -8.46 -6.30
CA GLU A 21 -12.34 -8.17 -7.74
C GLU A 21 -13.55 -7.45 -8.37
N GLU A 22 -14.69 -7.42 -7.68
CA GLU A 22 -15.92 -6.72 -8.06
C GLU A 22 -15.79 -5.19 -8.13
N SER A 23 -14.76 -4.62 -7.47
CA SER A 23 -14.53 -3.18 -7.44
C SER A 23 -13.09 -2.83 -7.89
N PRO A 24 -12.81 -2.90 -9.21
CA PRO A 24 -11.46 -2.73 -9.74
C PRO A 24 -10.86 -1.36 -9.43
N ALA A 25 -11.67 -0.29 -9.46
CA ALA A 25 -11.20 1.07 -9.15
C ALA A 25 -10.77 1.24 -7.68
N ARG A 26 -11.54 0.66 -6.75
CA ARG A 26 -11.22 0.65 -5.32
C ARG A 26 -9.97 -0.15 -5.04
N ARG A 27 -9.86 -1.34 -5.64
CA ARG A 27 -8.69 -2.21 -5.53
C ARG A 27 -7.43 -1.55 -6.11
N GLU A 28 -7.57 -0.81 -7.20
CA GLU A 28 -6.48 -0.01 -7.78
C GLU A 28 -6.05 1.13 -6.86
N ALA A 29 -6.98 1.90 -6.29
CA ALA A 29 -6.67 2.97 -5.34
C ALA A 29 -5.91 2.42 -4.12
N TRP A 30 -6.38 1.30 -3.56
CA TRP A 30 -5.72 0.62 -2.45
C TRP A 30 -4.30 0.17 -2.81
N ARG A 31 -4.11 -0.46 -3.98
CA ARG A 31 -2.77 -0.83 -4.48
C ARG A 31 -1.86 0.39 -4.62
N GLN A 32 -2.38 1.52 -5.11
CA GLN A 32 -1.59 2.73 -5.26
C GLN A 32 -1.12 3.28 -3.91
N GLY A 33 -1.96 3.25 -2.87
CA GLY A 33 -1.56 3.60 -1.51
C GLY A 33 -0.45 2.70 -0.98
N TRP A 34 -0.54 1.40 -1.25
CA TRP A 34 0.48 0.43 -0.86
C TRP A 34 1.83 0.70 -1.53
N GLU A 35 1.84 0.85 -2.85
CA GLU A 35 3.09 1.11 -3.60
C GLU A 35 3.66 2.48 -3.21
N TYR A 36 2.83 3.49 -2.97
CA TYR A 36 3.28 4.79 -2.48
C TYR A 36 4.04 4.66 -1.15
N ARG A 37 3.53 3.87 -0.21
CA ARG A 37 4.21 3.62 1.07
C ARG A 37 5.55 2.90 0.90
N LYS A 38 5.60 1.93 -0.01
CA LYS A 38 6.81 1.18 -0.34
C LYS A 38 7.89 2.08 -0.94
N GLU A 39 7.52 3.02 -1.80
CA GLU A 39 8.45 3.97 -2.44
C GLU A 39 8.89 5.12 -1.51
N ARG A 40 7.96 5.66 -0.72
CA ARG A 40 8.19 6.90 0.06
C ARG A 40 8.65 6.67 1.49
N GLY A 41 8.46 5.48 2.03
CA GLY A 41 8.79 5.19 3.42
C GLY A 41 7.68 5.58 4.42
N PRO A 42 7.92 5.38 5.73
CA PRO A 42 6.94 5.63 6.79
C PRO A 42 6.53 7.09 6.87
N GLY A 43 5.30 7.33 7.36
CA GLY A 43 4.77 8.66 7.62
C GLY A 43 3.28 8.76 7.34
N THR A 44 2.69 9.92 7.62
CA THR A 44 1.27 10.18 7.27
C THR A 44 1.21 10.94 5.95
N PRO A 45 0.62 10.36 4.88
CA PRO A 45 0.44 11.06 3.63
C PRO A 45 -0.57 12.20 3.83
N LYS A 46 -0.35 13.32 3.14
CA LYS A 46 -1.33 14.42 3.13
C LYS A 46 -2.59 13.97 2.39
N MET A 47 -3.76 14.39 2.88
CA MET A 47 -5.05 14.05 2.25
C MET A 47 -5.13 14.50 0.78
N GLU A 48 -4.50 15.63 0.43
CA GLU A 48 -4.40 16.12 -0.96
C GLU A 48 -3.63 15.15 -1.87
N VAL A 49 -2.54 14.56 -1.36
CA VAL A 49 -1.76 13.56 -2.10
C VAL A 49 -2.58 12.29 -2.29
N ALA A 50 -3.30 11.86 -1.25
CA ALA A 50 -4.20 10.71 -1.36
C ALA A 50 -5.30 10.95 -2.41
N ALA A 51 -5.89 12.15 -2.45
CA ALA A 51 -6.91 12.53 -3.44
C ALA A 51 -6.36 12.63 -4.87
N GLU A 52 -5.17 13.19 -5.04
CA GLU A 52 -4.50 13.27 -6.34
C GLU A 52 -4.16 11.88 -6.87
N MET A 53 -3.56 11.03 -6.03
CA MET A 53 -3.09 9.69 -6.42
C MET A 53 -4.24 8.70 -6.58
N ALA A 54 -5.29 8.78 -5.75
CA ALA A 54 -6.49 7.98 -5.95
C ALA A 54 -7.24 8.35 -7.25
N GLY A 55 -6.94 9.51 -7.85
CA GLY A 55 -7.57 10.03 -9.07
C GLY A 55 -9.03 10.47 -8.89
N ARG A 56 -9.64 10.13 -7.75
CA ARG A 56 -11.03 10.45 -7.40
C ARG A 56 -11.17 10.66 -5.89
N PRO A 57 -11.96 11.66 -5.46
CA PRO A 57 -12.19 11.93 -4.04
C PRO A 57 -12.91 10.78 -3.33
N ASP A 58 -13.74 10.01 -4.03
CA ASP A 58 -14.46 8.86 -3.46
C ASP A 58 -13.59 7.63 -3.18
N LEU A 59 -12.33 7.64 -3.66
CA LEU A 59 -11.38 6.53 -3.50
C LEU A 59 -10.24 6.85 -2.52
N VAL A 60 -10.28 8.04 -1.90
CA VAL A 60 -9.27 8.50 -0.94
C VAL A 60 -9.18 7.56 0.26
N SER A 61 -10.32 7.08 0.74
CA SER A 61 -10.39 6.14 1.86
C SER A 61 -9.67 4.84 1.52
N GLU A 62 -9.99 4.22 0.39
CA GLU A 62 -9.35 2.97 -0.05
C GLU A 62 -7.85 3.16 -0.28
N TRP A 63 -7.43 4.31 -0.82
CA TRP A 63 -6.02 4.64 -0.99
C TRP A 63 -5.30 4.74 0.37
N LEU A 64 -5.89 5.42 1.35
CA LEU A 64 -5.32 5.55 2.70
C LEU A 64 -5.28 4.20 3.43
N GLU A 65 -6.29 3.35 3.25
CA GLU A 65 -6.30 1.99 3.78
C GLU A 65 -5.14 1.15 3.21
N GLY A 66 -4.88 1.25 1.90
CA GLY A 66 -3.77 0.56 1.27
C GLY A 66 -2.40 1.05 1.74
N PHE A 67 -2.27 2.36 1.95
CA PHE A 67 -1.08 2.95 2.56
C PHE A 67 -0.87 2.44 3.99
N GLY A 68 -1.92 2.43 4.82
CA GLY A 68 -1.85 1.97 6.21
C GLY A 68 -1.51 0.49 6.33
N ALA A 69 -2.12 -0.35 5.49
CA ALA A 69 -1.81 -1.78 5.44
C ALA A 69 -0.35 -2.04 5.02
N ALA A 70 0.17 -1.25 4.09
CA ALA A 70 1.58 -1.32 3.72
C ALA A 70 2.48 -0.84 4.87
N ASP A 71 2.10 0.22 5.58
CA ASP A 71 2.89 0.71 6.71
C ASP A 71 2.98 -0.36 7.79
N GLU A 72 1.85 -0.96 8.20
CA GLU A 72 1.83 -2.07 9.16
C GLU A 72 2.65 -3.27 8.68
N HIS A 73 2.59 -3.60 7.38
CA HIS A 73 3.40 -4.69 6.81
C HIS A 73 4.91 -4.41 6.87
N PHE A 74 5.33 -3.17 6.63
CA PHE A 74 6.74 -2.79 6.59
C PHE A 74 7.31 -2.30 7.92
N THR A 75 6.47 -1.93 8.90
CA THR A 75 6.89 -1.39 10.22
C THR A 75 6.42 -2.23 11.40
N GLY A 76 5.45 -3.12 11.20
CA GLY A 76 4.92 -3.99 12.25
C GLY A 76 5.95 -5.03 12.73
N PRO A 77 5.65 -5.74 13.84
CA PRO A 77 6.56 -6.72 14.44
C PRO A 77 6.89 -7.90 13.50
N GLU A 78 6.11 -8.11 12.44
CA GLU A 78 6.38 -9.08 11.38
C GLU A 78 7.48 -8.64 10.39
N ALA A 79 7.89 -7.36 10.39
CA ALA A 79 8.91 -6.81 9.49
C ALA A 79 10.35 -7.26 9.85
N GLY A 80 10.53 -8.00 10.95
CA GLY A 80 11.83 -8.40 11.48
C GLY A 80 12.52 -7.25 12.22
N PRO A 81 13.49 -7.56 13.11
CA PRO A 81 14.14 -6.52 13.89
C PRO A 81 14.91 -5.56 12.98
N LEU A 82 14.61 -4.27 13.10
CA LEU A 82 15.55 -3.21 12.73
C LEU A 82 16.76 -3.40 13.65
N THR A 83 17.80 -4.07 13.16
CA THR A 83 19.11 -4.08 13.81
C THR A 83 19.60 -2.65 13.89
N LEU A 84 19.54 -2.11 15.11
CA LEU A 84 20.20 -0.90 15.61
C LEU A 84 21.72 -1.07 15.60
#